data_AF-A0A920L0Y1-F1
#
_entry.id   AF-A0A920L0Y1-F1
#
_cell.length_a   1.000
_cell.length_b   1.000
_cell.length_c   1.000
_cell.angle_alpha   90.00
_cell.angle_beta   90.00
_cell.angle_gamma   90.00
#
_symmetry.space_group_name_H-M   'P 1'
#
loop_
_entity.id
_entity.type
_entity.pdbx_description
1 polymer ?
#
loop_
_entity_poly.entity_id
_entity_poly.type
_entity_poly.pdbx_seq_one_letter_code
_entity_poly.pdbx_strand_id
1 'polypeptide(L)' 'MVSLIVAAFIYIPKYLDEEQRARDNSKGCKQYREFLQTAENWNKLGDTDQAKGVYNIAIDLFRKGKCTRIH' A
#
# COMPACT_ATOMS: atom_id res chain seq x y z
N MET A 1 15.78 -32.36 13.37
CA MET A 1 16.00 -31.16 12.53
C MET A 1 14.92 -30.91 11.48
N VAL A 2 14.26 -31.93 10.90
CA VAL A 2 13.22 -31.75 9.86
C VAL A 2 11.98 -30.98 10.36
N SER A 3 11.56 -31.17 11.62
CA SER A 3 10.32 -30.58 12.14
C SER A 3 10.35 -29.04 12.26
N LEU A 4 11.52 -28.44 12.51
CA LEU A 4 11.66 -26.98 12.63
C LEU A 4 11.61 -26.28 11.27
N ILE A 5 12.13 -26.95 10.23
CA ILE A 5 12.14 -26.44 8.86
C ILE A 5 10.69 -26.36 8.33
N VAL A 6 9.90 -27.41 8.55
CA VAL A 6 8.49 -27.45 8.14
C VAL A 6 7.68 -26.36 8.84
N ALA A 7 7.91 -26.13 10.14
CA ALA A 7 7.24 -25.06 10.89
C ALA A 7 7.57 -23.68 10.32
N ALA A 8 8.82 -23.43 9.92
CA ALA A 8 9.24 -22.17 9.33
C ALA A 8 8.54 -21.88 7.99
N PHE A 9 8.41 -22.90 7.11
CA PHE A 9 7.71 -22.75 5.82
C PHE A 9 6.22 -22.44 5.94
N ILE A 10 5.58 -22.79 7.07
CA ILE A 10 4.17 -22.49 7.31
C ILE A 10 4.02 -21.14 8.01
N TYR A 11 4.87 -20.86 9.01
CA TYR A 11 4.73 -19.70 9.87
C TYR A 11 5.22 -18.40 9.20
N ILE A 12 6.35 -18.44 8.48
CA ILE A 12 6.93 -17.24 7.86
C ILE A 12 5.96 -16.62 6.84
N PRO A 13 5.38 -17.35 5.87
CA PRO A 13 4.44 -16.73 4.92
C PRO A 13 3.21 -16.15 5.61
N LYS A 14 2.65 -16.88 6.59
CA LYS A 14 1.49 -16.41 7.36
C LYS A 14 1.81 -15.11 8.11
N TYR A 15 2.98 -15.01 8.71
CA TYR A 15 3.44 -13.80 9.40
C TYR A 15 3.56 -12.62 8.42
N LEU A 16 4.20 -12.83 7.27
CA LEU A 16 4.36 -11.78 6.24
C LEU A 16 3.01 -11.32 5.68
N ASP A 17 2.05 -12.24 5.51
CA ASP A 17 0.69 -11.92 5.09
C ASP A 17 -0.06 -11.06 6.13
N GLU A 18 0.09 -11.38 7.42
CA GLU A 18 -0.49 -10.60 8.51
C GLU A 18 0.12 -9.20 8.59
N GLU A 19 1.45 -9.08 8.47
CA GLU A 19 2.13 -7.79 8.43
C GLU A 19 1.71 -6.97 7.19
N GLN A 20 1.61 -7.63 6.03
CA GLN A 20 1.17 -6.98 4.78
C GLN A 20 -0.25 -6.44 4.95
N ARG A 21 -1.15 -7.26 5.52
CA ARG A 21 -2.53 -6.87 5.80
C ARG A 21 -2.59 -5.69 6.76
N ALA A 22 -1.77 -5.67 7.81
CA ALA A 22 -1.71 -4.55 8.75
C ALA A 22 -1.24 -3.26 8.07
N ARG A 23 -0.19 -3.34 7.24
CA ARG A 23 0.32 -2.24 6.43
C ARG A 23 -0.72 -1.70 5.45
N ASP A 24 -1.37 -2.57 4.70
CA ASP A 24 -2.39 -2.19 3.72
C ASP A 24 -3.60 -1.52 4.37
N ASN A 25 -3.89 -1.87 5.62
CA ASN A 25 -4.94 -1.26 6.43
C ASN A 25 -4.51 0.00 7.19
N SER A 26 -3.22 0.36 7.15
CA SER A 26 -2.72 1.57 7.77
C SER A 26 -3.39 2.82 7.20
N LYS A 27 -3.48 3.87 8.01
CA LYS A 27 -4.04 5.16 7.59
C LYS A 27 -3.35 5.70 6.33
N GLY A 28 -2.03 5.62 6.26
CA GLY A 28 -1.24 6.08 5.11
C GLY A 28 -1.63 5.38 3.81
N CYS A 29 -1.74 4.04 3.82
CA CYS A 29 -2.10 3.30 2.61
C CYS A 29 -3.56 3.42 2.22
N LYS A 30 -4.47 3.62 3.18
CA LYS A 30 -5.87 3.98 2.89
C LYS A 30 -5.96 5.34 2.21
N GLN A 31 -5.36 6.36 2.81
CA GLN A 31 -5.34 7.72 2.24
C GLN A 31 -4.63 7.77 0.89
N TYR A 32 -3.53 7.04 0.71
CA TYR A 32 -2.89 6.91 -0.60
C TYR A 32 -3.87 6.46 -1.68
N ARG A 33 -4.63 5.38 -1.43
CA ARG A 33 -5.60 4.85 -2.41
C ARG A 33 -6.73 5.83 -2.71
N GLU A 34 -7.23 6.51 -1.68
CA GLU A 34 -8.27 7.54 -1.83
C GLU A 34 -7.77 8.71 -2.69
N PHE A 35 -6.60 9.27 -2.36
CA PHE A 35 -6.03 10.39 -3.12
C PHE A 35 -5.66 9.99 -4.54
N LEU A 36 -5.15 8.76 -4.75
CA LEU A 36 -4.88 8.26 -6.09
C LEU A 36 -6.16 8.21 -6.93
N GLN A 37 -7.26 7.67 -6.37
CA GLN A 37 -8.55 7.64 -7.03
C GLN A 37 -9.08 9.05 -7.31
N THR A 38 -8.90 10.00 -6.39
CA THR A 38 -9.28 11.40 -6.60
C THR A 38 -8.48 12.03 -7.73
N ALA A 39 -7.16 11.78 -7.82
CA ALA A 39 -6.32 12.26 -8.90
C ALA A 39 -6.76 11.70 -10.26
N GLU A 40 -7.09 10.41 -10.33
CA GLU A 40 -7.64 9.78 -11.53
C GLU A 40 -8.98 10.40 -11.95
N ASN A 41 -9.85 10.74 -10.99
CA ASN A 41 -11.12 11.38 -11.28
C ASN A 41 -10.93 12.79 -11.85
N TRP A 42 -10.02 13.60 -11.28
CA TRP A 42 -9.67 14.90 -11.85
C TRP A 42 -9.10 14.77 -13.27
N ASN A 43 -8.25 13.78 -13.49
CA ASN A 43 -7.69 13.52 -14.81
C ASN A 43 -8.78 13.15 -15.83
N LYS A 44 -9.79 12.36 -15.44
CA LYS A 44 -10.95 12.03 -16.29
C LYS A 44 -11.82 13.25 -16.60
N LEU A 45 -11.88 14.23 -15.71
CA LEU A 45 -12.58 15.50 -15.92
C LEU A 45 -11.78 16.48 -16.78
N GLY A 46 -10.51 16.18 -17.11
CA GLY A 46 -9.63 17.03 -17.90
C GLY A 46 -8.91 18.11 -17.08
N ASP A 47 -9.08 18.15 -15.75
CA ASP A 47 -8.36 19.07 -14.88
C ASP A 47 -7.01 18.48 -14.47
N THR A 48 -6.04 18.61 -15.37
CA THR A 48 -4.70 18.04 -15.20
C THR A 48 -3.92 18.68 -14.05
N ASP A 49 -4.13 19.96 -13.76
CA ASP A 49 -3.42 20.66 -12.68
C ASP A 49 -3.88 20.15 -11.31
N GLN A 50 -5.20 20.01 -11.11
CA GLN A 50 -5.74 19.36 -9.91
C GLN A 50 -5.29 17.90 -9.81
N ALA A 51 -5.37 17.14 -10.91
CA ALA A 51 -4.93 15.74 -10.94
C ALA A 51 -3.48 15.60 -10.47
N LYS A 52 -2.57 16.43 -10.99
CA LYS A 52 -1.16 16.42 -10.64
C LYS A 52 -0.93 16.79 -9.18
N GLY A 53 -1.61 17.81 -8.67
CA GLY A 53 -1.52 18.23 -7.27
C GLY A 53 -1.92 17.09 -6.32
N VAL A 54 -3.08 16.48 -6.56
CA VAL A 54 -3.60 15.38 -5.74
C VAL A 54 -2.73 14.12 -5.87
N TYR A 55 -2.24 13.82 -7.08
CA TYR A 55 -1.34 12.68 -7.30
C TYR A 55 -0.03 12.79 -6.50
N ASN A 56 0.56 13.98 -6.42
CA ASN A 56 1.76 14.21 -5.62
C ASN A 56 1.52 13.91 -4.13
N ILE A 57 0.33 14.26 -3.60
CA ILE A 57 -0.06 13.92 -2.23
C ILE A 57 -0.19 12.41 -2.07
N ALA A 58 -0.81 11.72 -3.04
CA ALA A 58 -0.90 10.26 -3.03
C ALA A 58 0.50 9.61 -2.94
N ILE A 59 1.47 10.10 -3.72
CA ILE A 59 2.84 9.57 -3.71
C ILE A 59 3.56 9.80 -2.37
N ASP A 60 3.36 10.96 -1.74
CA ASP A 60 3.90 11.22 -0.39
C ASP A 60 3.32 10.23 0.64
N LEU A 61 2.01 10.00 0.60
CA LEU A 61 1.32 9.04 1.47
C LEU A 61 1.80 7.59 1.21
N PHE A 62 1.99 7.21 -0.06
CA PHE A 62 2.53 5.91 -0.45
C PHE A 62 3.90 5.65 0.19
N ARG A 63 4.79 6.65 0.10
CA ARG A 63 6.15 6.59 0.67
C ARG A 63 6.11 6.52 2.19
N LYS A 64 5.33 7.40 2.84
CA LYS A 64 5.18 7.42 4.30
C LYS A 64 4.57 6.13 4.85
N GLY A 65 3.56 5.59 4.16
CA GLY A 65 2.91 4.33 4.52
C GLY A 65 3.70 3.08 4.16
N LYS A 66 4.81 3.22 3.41
CA LYS A 66 5.59 2.11 2.82
C LYS A 66 4.69 1.09 2.13
N CYS A 67 3.74 1.55 1.31
CA CYS A 67 2.65 0.74 0.75
C CYS A 67 3.12 -0.23 -0.37
N THR A 68 4.23 -0.93 -0.12
CA THR A 68 4.80 -1.98 -0.94
C THR A 68 4.59 -3.34 -0.27
N ARG A 69 4.79 -4.40 -1.05
CA ARG A 69 4.76 -5.77 -0.56
C ARG A 69 5.92 -6.04 0.41
N ILE A 70 5.67 -6.83 1.46
CA ILE A 70 6.68 -7.38 2.39
C ILE A 70 7.24 -8.68 1.81
N HIS A 71 8.55 -8.91 1.95
CA HIS A 71 9.27 -10.07 1.42
C HIS A 71 10.07 -10.73 2.53
#